data_AF-A0A5N6KB47-F1
#
_entry.id   AF-A0A5N6KB47-F1
#
_cell.length_a   1.000
_cell.length_b   1.000
_cell.length_c   1.000
_cell.angle_alpha   90.00
_cell.angle_beta   90.00
_cell.angle_gamma   90.00
#
_symmetry.space_group_name_H-M   'P 1'
#
loop_
_entity.id
_entity.type
_entity.pdbx_description
1 polymer ?
#
loop_
_entity_poly.entity_id
_entity_poly.type
_entity_poly.pdbx_seq_one_letter_code
_entity_poly.pdbx_strand_id
1 'polypeptide(L)'
;MCTQYLLVLLNFLRGVTSRPNAVGQGYRPAAFQVPTNPSIVDTLFTLNAGSTRQKGDLSAAASANPLQKGHVWYTNLKVEGQTYRLVIDTGSSDTWIVKPSFTCLDFGTGAPTSQSACHFGPGYAPGSGFKFIPNEHFNTTYPSGENLKGGHLGLWTVNTQIATIDPAIWLGDGTTSGLLGLAYPSITAAFNGTTFDYDNAETQIPYDPIFTAMYKQHLIPPIFSLALSRPSNRIGYGNGYLALGGLPPIATESSLHPSDNFLYLSSQRHN
;
A
#
# COMPACT_ATOMS: atom_id res chain seq x y z
N MET A 1 9.06 -61.88 -3.15
CA MET A 1 9.69 -60.64 -2.65
C MET A 1 8.56 -59.78 -2.07
N CYS A 2 8.07 -60.07 -0.86
CA CYS A 2 8.58 -59.63 0.46
C CYS A 2 8.76 -58.10 0.54
N THR A 3 7.79 -57.41 1.16
CA THR A 3 7.88 -56.67 2.46
C THR A 3 8.63 -55.32 2.36
N GLN A 4 8.05 -54.17 2.75
CA GLN A 4 7.66 -53.84 4.13
C GLN A 4 6.48 -52.84 4.25
N TYR A 5 5.65 -53.14 5.24
CA TYR A 5 4.58 -52.36 5.90
C TYR A 5 5.19 -51.34 6.89
N LEU A 6 4.63 -50.13 7.04
CA LEU A 6 3.70 -49.70 8.12
C LEU A 6 4.23 -49.87 9.56
N LEU A 7 4.26 -48.80 10.37
CA LEU A 7 4.17 -48.74 11.85
C LEU A 7 4.44 -47.23 12.21
N VAL A 8 3.69 -46.48 13.03
CA VAL A 8 2.88 -46.79 14.21
C VAL A 8 1.85 -45.67 14.42
N LEU A 9 0.57 -46.05 14.46
CA LEU A 9 -0.47 -45.36 15.23
C LEU A 9 -0.66 -46.20 16.51
N LEU A 10 -0.98 -45.53 17.61
CA LEU A 10 -1.22 -46.02 18.99
C LEU A 10 -0.01 -46.02 19.93
N ASN A 11 -0.01 -45.00 20.79
CA ASN A 11 0.31 -45.20 22.20
C ASN A 11 -0.63 -44.36 23.09
N PHE A 12 -1.45 -45.08 23.84
CA PHE A 12 -1.95 -44.78 25.18
C PHE A 12 -3.02 -43.69 25.42
N LEU A 13 -4.27 -44.16 25.42
CA LEU A 13 -5.24 -43.85 26.47
C LEU A 13 -4.86 -44.60 27.76
N ARG A 14 -4.61 -43.86 28.86
CA ARG A 14 -4.77 -44.19 30.31
C ARG A 14 -4.03 -43.09 31.11
N GLY A 15 -4.62 -42.32 32.03
CA GLY A 15 -5.97 -42.35 32.58
C GLY A 15 -6.26 -41.21 33.57
N VAL A 16 -7.54 -41.18 33.97
CA VAL A 16 -8.08 -40.93 35.33
C VAL A 16 -8.08 -39.47 35.89
N THR A 17 -9.27 -38.88 35.77
CA THR A 17 -10.07 -38.07 36.73
C THR A 17 -9.46 -36.88 37.48
N SER A 18 -10.07 -35.69 37.32
CA SER A 18 -10.71 -34.93 38.42
C SER A 18 -11.55 -33.75 37.89
N ARG A 19 -12.48 -33.31 38.74
CA ARG A 19 -13.69 -32.47 38.54
C ARG A 19 -13.47 -31.00 38.11
N PRO A 20 -14.53 -30.28 37.71
CA PRO A 20 -14.46 -28.92 37.14
C PRO A 20 -14.31 -27.86 38.23
N ASN A 21 -13.63 -26.74 37.92
CA ASN A 21 -14.02 -25.41 38.40
C ASN A 21 -13.12 -24.28 37.87
N ALA A 22 -13.75 -23.10 37.85
CA ALA A 22 -13.19 -21.75 37.91
C ALA A 22 -12.71 -21.09 36.61
N VAL A 23 -13.61 -20.21 36.13
CA VAL A 23 -13.35 -18.91 35.50
C VAL A 23 -11.92 -18.41 35.73
N GLY A 24 -11.10 -18.45 34.68
CA GLY A 24 -9.84 -17.72 34.59
C GLY A 24 -10.01 -16.56 33.63
N GLN A 25 -10.00 -15.33 34.14
CA GLN A 25 -9.91 -14.14 33.32
C GLN A 25 -8.65 -14.21 32.45
N GLY A 26 -8.85 -14.25 31.13
CA GLY A 26 -7.77 -14.08 30.18
C GLY A 26 -7.20 -12.67 30.30
N TYR A 27 -5.89 -12.61 30.56
CA TYR A 27 -5.09 -11.39 30.49
C TYR A 27 -5.32 -10.69 29.14
N ARG A 28 -5.93 -9.50 29.17
CA ARG A 28 -6.05 -8.62 28.00
C ARG A 28 -4.79 -7.74 27.94
N PRO A 29 -3.98 -7.81 26.88
CA PRO A 29 -2.87 -6.89 26.69
C PRO A 29 -3.35 -5.44 26.68
N ALA A 30 -2.55 -4.51 27.20
CA ALA A 30 -2.86 -3.09 27.33
C ALA A 30 -3.17 -2.36 25.99
N ALA A 31 -3.05 -3.04 24.84
CA ALA A 31 -3.37 -2.53 23.50
C ALA A 31 -4.88 -2.32 23.23
N PHE A 32 -5.77 -2.57 24.21
CA PHE A 32 -7.22 -2.39 24.08
C PHE A 32 -7.80 -1.24 24.94
N GLN A 33 -6.96 -0.37 25.50
CA GLN A 33 -7.43 0.85 26.16
C GLN A 33 -7.37 2.02 25.19
N VAL A 34 -8.56 2.47 24.77
CA VAL A 34 -8.77 3.55 23.80
C VAL A 34 -8.57 4.91 24.48
N PRO A 35 -7.68 5.80 24.00
CA PRO A 35 -7.75 7.22 24.29
C PRO A 35 -8.89 7.86 23.50
N THR A 36 -9.79 8.53 24.20
CA THR A 36 -10.93 9.27 23.64
C THR A 36 -10.47 10.64 23.11
N ASN A 37 -10.07 10.74 21.83
CA ASN A 37 -10.32 11.93 21.01
C ASN A 37 -9.99 11.70 19.50
N PRO A 38 -10.99 11.54 18.61
CA PRO A 38 -10.76 11.15 17.22
C PRO A 38 -10.61 12.31 16.21
N SER A 39 -10.29 13.54 16.63
CA SER A 39 -10.42 14.72 15.77
C SER A 39 -9.23 15.06 14.84
N ILE A 40 -8.19 14.22 14.72
CA ILE A 40 -6.97 14.58 13.96
C ILE A 40 -6.73 13.73 12.68
N VAL A 41 -7.41 12.60 12.49
CA VAL A 41 -7.08 11.64 11.41
C VAL A 41 -7.86 11.87 10.10
N ASP A 42 -8.88 12.73 10.10
CA ASP A 42 -9.70 13.03 8.90
C ASP A 42 -8.96 13.78 7.77
N THR A 43 -7.73 14.25 8.03
CA THR A 43 -7.09 15.25 7.15
C THR A 43 -6.19 14.67 6.05
N LEU A 44 -5.84 13.37 6.07
CA LEU A 44 -4.89 12.80 5.10
C LEU A 44 -5.40 11.62 4.26
N PHE A 45 -6.40 10.87 4.73
CA PHE A 45 -6.99 9.78 3.96
C PHE A 45 -8.49 9.76 4.18
N THR A 46 -9.29 10.18 3.19
CA THR A 46 -10.73 9.91 3.23
C THR A 46 -10.96 8.51 2.68
N LEU A 47 -10.90 7.51 3.57
CA LEU A 47 -11.26 6.13 3.29
C LEU A 47 -12.72 5.95 3.68
N ASN A 48 -13.57 5.51 2.75
CA ASN A 48 -14.99 5.31 3.04
C ASN A 48 -15.14 4.12 4.01
N ALA A 49 -15.92 4.30 5.07
CA ALA A 49 -16.19 3.26 6.04
C ALA A 49 -16.91 2.06 5.39
N GLY A 50 -16.39 0.84 5.59
CA GLY A 50 -17.10 -0.40 5.26
C GLY A 50 -18.36 -0.56 6.13
N SER A 51 -19.43 -1.09 5.54
CA SER A 51 -20.77 -1.17 6.16
C SER A 51 -20.93 -2.19 7.31
N THR A 52 -19.85 -2.82 7.77
CA THR A 52 -19.89 -3.85 8.82
C THR A 52 -19.03 -3.44 10.02
N ARG A 53 -19.53 -2.53 10.85
CA ARG A 53 -18.90 -2.18 12.13
C ARG A 53 -19.09 -3.31 13.15
N GLN A 54 -18.05 -4.10 13.41
CA GLN A 54 -17.80 -4.54 14.79
C GLN A 54 -16.99 -3.45 15.49
N LYS A 55 -17.36 -3.12 16.72
CA LYS A 55 -16.79 -2.03 17.52
C LYS A 55 -15.34 -2.39 17.91
N GLY A 56 -14.38 -2.07 17.04
CA GLY A 56 -12.95 -2.32 17.29
C GLY A 56 -12.05 -2.37 16.04
N ASP A 57 -12.58 -2.61 14.83
CA ASP A 57 -11.77 -2.74 13.61
C ASP A 57 -11.64 -1.41 12.85
N LEU A 58 -10.44 -0.82 12.86
CA LEU A 58 -10.05 0.34 12.05
C LEU A 58 -9.66 -0.09 10.62
N SER A 59 -10.50 -0.89 9.96
CA SER A 59 -10.30 -1.18 8.54
C SER A 59 -10.78 0.01 7.71
N ALA A 60 -9.92 0.50 6.82
CA ALA A 60 -10.17 1.68 6.02
C ALA A 60 -9.98 1.32 4.54
N ALA A 61 -11.05 1.45 3.74
CA ALA A 61 -11.08 1.00 2.35
C ALA A 61 -11.16 2.16 1.36
N ALA A 62 -10.35 2.07 0.30
CA ALA A 62 -10.41 2.92 -0.89
C ALA A 62 -10.78 2.10 -2.12
N SER A 63 -11.37 2.75 -3.12
CA SER A 63 -11.58 2.15 -4.42
C SER A 63 -10.24 1.92 -5.13
N ALA A 64 -10.02 0.71 -5.61
CA ALA A 64 -9.03 0.41 -6.64
C ALA A 64 -9.73 0.45 -8.00
N ASN A 65 -9.26 1.31 -8.90
CA ASN A 65 -9.90 1.56 -10.18
C ASN A 65 -9.02 1.05 -11.33
N PRO A 66 -9.56 0.26 -12.28
CA PRO A 66 -8.78 -0.28 -13.37
C PRO A 66 -8.42 0.78 -14.42
N LEU A 67 -7.23 0.68 -14.97
CA LEU A 67 -6.72 1.41 -16.14
C LEU A 67 -6.18 0.41 -17.16
N GLN A 68 -6.02 0.87 -18.41
CA GLN A 68 -5.37 0.08 -19.48
C GLN A 68 -5.92 -1.36 -19.56
N LYS A 69 -7.26 -1.50 -19.63
CA LYS A 69 -7.95 -2.81 -19.65
C LYS A 69 -7.67 -3.70 -18.42
N GLY A 70 -7.35 -3.11 -17.28
CA GLY A 70 -7.09 -3.80 -16.01
C GLY A 70 -5.63 -4.21 -15.79
N HIS A 71 -4.71 -3.74 -16.63
CA HIS A 71 -3.26 -3.96 -16.46
C HIS A 71 -2.71 -3.19 -15.25
N VAL A 72 -3.28 -2.01 -14.99
CA VAL A 72 -2.86 -1.11 -13.91
C VAL A 72 -4.10 -0.74 -13.09
N TRP A 73 -3.91 -0.51 -11.79
CA TRP A 73 -4.97 -0.08 -10.88
C TRP A 73 -4.52 1.14 -10.11
N TYR A 74 -5.41 2.12 -9.92
CA TYR A 74 -5.11 3.32 -9.15
C TYR A 74 -6.10 3.54 -8.01
N THR A 75 -5.65 4.24 -6.98
CA THR A 75 -6.48 4.78 -5.91
C THR A 75 -6.34 6.31 -5.85
N ASN A 76 -7.23 6.95 -5.10
CA ASN A 76 -7.16 8.38 -4.81
C ASN A 76 -6.40 8.60 -3.50
N LEU A 77 -5.35 9.41 -3.53
CA LEU A 77 -4.65 9.92 -2.36
C LEU A 77 -4.99 11.40 -2.18
N LYS A 78 -5.31 11.81 -0.94
CA LYS A 78 -5.53 13.22 -0.61
C LYS A 78 -4.27 13.82 0.00
N VAL A 79 -3.67 14.82 -0.65
CA VAL A 79 -2.48 15.53 -0.17
C VAL A 79 -2.81 17.01 -0.07
N GLU A 80 -2.69 17.59 1.13
CA GLU A 80 -3.00 19.00 1.43
C GLU A 80 -4.37 19.46 0.90
N GLY A 81 -5.39 18.60 1.05
CA GLY A 81 -6.75 18.91 0.59
C GLY A 81 -7.04 18.56 -0.87
N GLN A 82 -6.01 18.33 -1.69
CA GLN A 82 -6.15 17.99 -3.11
C GLN A 82 -6.11 16.48 -3.33
N THR A 83 -6.85 15.99 -4.33
CA THR A 83 -6.91 14.56 -4.65
C THR A 83 -6.04 14.24 -5.86
N TYR A 84 -5.16 13.26 -5.70
CA TYR A 84 -4.28 12.74 -6.74
C TYR A 84 -4.57 11.27 -6.99
N ARG A 85 -4.56 10.88 -8.28
CA ARG A 85 -4.73 9.48 -8.68
C ARG A 85 -3.35 8.84 -8.75
N LEU A 86 -3.12 7.82 -7.93
CA LEU A 86 -1.83 7.13 -7.86
C LEU A 86 -2.00 5.65 -8.20
N VAL A 87 -1.11 5.15 -9.05
CA VAL A 87 -0.99 3.72 -9.33
C VAL A 87 -0.72 2.98 -8.01
N ILE A 88 -1.48 1.92 -7.73
CA ILE A 88 -1.24 1.03 -6.60
C ILE A 88 -0.12 0.08 -7.00
N ASP A 89 1.00 0.12 -6.27
CA ASP A 89 2.15 -0.72 -6.57
C ASP A 89 2.63 -1.46 -5.32
N THR A 90 2.46 -2.78 -5.30
CA THR A 90 2.97 -3.65 -4.24
C THR A 90 4.41 -4.11 -4.50
N GLY A 91 4.99 -3.77 -5.65
CA GLY A 91 6.36 -4.10 -6.06
C GLY A 91 7.40 -3.04 -5.72
N SER A 92 6.98 -1.82 -5.35
CA SER A 92 7.86 -0.75 -4.89
C SER A 92 7.33 -0.07 -3.62
N SER A 93 8.18 0.67 -2.92
CA SER A 93 7.90 1.18 -1.57
C SER A 93 7.56 2.66 -1.53
N ASP A 94 8.12 3.44 -2.45
CA ASP A 94 8.01 4.89 -2.40
C ASP A 94 6.66 5.36 -2.92
N THR A 95 6.09 6.36 -2.25
CA THR A 95 4.98 7.13 -2.80
C THR A 95 5.53 8.41 -3.42
N TRP A 96 5.17 8.69 -4.67
CA TRP A 96 5.64 9.88 -5.37
C TRP A 96 4.56 10.48 -6.25
N ILE A 97 4.66 11.79 -6.48
CA ILE A 97 3.78 12.56 -7.37
C ILE A 97 4.63 13.49 -8.22
N VAL A 98 4.34 13.61 -9.51
CA VAL A 98 5.05 14.53 -10.39
C VAL A 98 4.78 16.00 -10.02
N LYS A 99 5.78 16.88 -10.17
CA LYS A 99 5.56 18.33 -10.05
C LYS A 99 4.67 18.86 -11.19
N PRO A 100 3.96 19.99 -11.05
CA PRO A 100 3.16 20.54 -12.14
C PRO A 100 4.00 20.97 -13.35
N SER A 101 5.20 21.48 -13.09
CA SER A 101 6.21 21.82 -14.10
C SER A 101 7.40 20.90 -13.90
N PHE A 102 7.47 19.83 -14.70
CA PHE A 102 8.54 18.83 -14.61
C PHE A 102 9.18 18.64 -15.98
N THR A 103 10.43 18.20 -15.98
CA THR A 103 11.14 17.85 -17.21
C THR A 103 10.79 16.42 -17.60
N CYS A 104 10.02 16.27 -18.69
CA CYS A 104 9.81 14.96 -19.32
C CYS A 104 11.00 14.62 -20.21
N LEU A 105 11.49 13.40 -20.10
CA LEU A 105 12.57 12.85 -20.89
C LEU A 105 12.00 11.74 -21.78
N ASP A 106 12.40 11.73 -23.05
CA ASP A 106 12.00 10.72 -24.02
C ASP A 106 12.52 9.32 -23.61
N PHE A 107 11.66 8.32 -23.71
CA PHE A 107 11.96 6.97 -23.22
C PHE A 107 13.09 6.27 -23.98
N GLY A 108 13.22 6.51 -25.29
CA GLY A 108 14.23 5.85 -26.11
C GLY A 108 15.60 6.53 -26.07
N THR A 109 15.61 7.86 -25.97
CA THR A 109 16.83 8.67 -26.11
C THR A 109 17.30 9.31 -24.80
N GLY A 110 16.43 9.42 -23.79
CA GLY A 110 16.70 10.16 -22.56
C GLY A 110 16.76 11.68 -22.72
N ALA A 111 16.49 12.20 -23.93
CA ALA A 111 16.55 13.64 -24.20
C ALA A 111 15.29 14.36 -23.69
N PRO A 112 15.41 15.63 -23.23
CA PRO A 112 14.24 16.43 -22.88
C PRO A 112 13.23 16.52 -24.03
N THR A 113 11.95 16.38 -23.69
CA THR A 113 10.82 16.46 -24.63
C THR A 113 9.67 17.25 -24.01
N SER A 114 8.56 17.37 -24.74
CA SER A 114 7.35 18.02 -24.22
C SER A 114 6.84 17.32 -22.96
N GLN A 115 6.45 18.09 -21.95
CA GLN A 115 5.90 17.55 -20.69
C GLN A 115 4.72 16.58 -20.94
N SER A 116 3.90 16.86 -21.95
CA SER A 116 2.76 16.03 -22.37
C SER A 116 3.14 14.63 -22.85
N ALA A 117 4.38 14.41 -23.32
CA ALA A 117 4.83 13.11 -23.79
C ALA A 117 4.91 12.06 -22.66
N CYS A 118 5.06 12.50 -21.41
CA CYS A 118 5.05 11.60 -20.25
C CYS A 118 3.64 11.21 -19.81
N HIS A 119 2.59 11.81 -20.38
CA HIS A 119 1.18 11.46 -20.15
C HIS A 119 0.76 11.35 -18.67
N PHE A 120 1.29 12.21 -17.79
CA PHE A 120 0.83 12.30 -16.41
C PHE A 120 -0.50 13.05 -16.27
N GLY A 121 -1.23 12.74 -15.21
CA GLY A 121 -2.30 13.59 -14.68
C GLY A 121 -1.78 14.88 -14.03
N PRO A 122 -2.64 15.64 -13.34
CA PRO A 122 -2.26 16.88 -12.68
C PRO A 122 -1.15 16.69 -11.63
N GLY A 123 -0.07 17.48 -11.72
CA GLY A 123 1.04 17.41 -10.77
C GLY A 123 0.73 18.07 -9.41
N TYR A 124 1.57 17.78 -8.42
CA TYR A 124 1.49 18.30 -7.06
C TYR A 124 2.54 19.37 -6.78
N ALA A 125 2.09 20.58 -6.41
CA ALA A 125 2.95 21.63 -5.87
C ALA A 125 2.86 21.61 -4.34
N PRO A 126 3.96 21.30 -3.62
CA PRO A 126 3.96 21.28 -2.16
C PRO A 126 3.66 22.66 -1.56
N GLY A 127 2.69 22.71 -0.66
CA GLY A 127 2.42 23.83 0.21
C GLY A 127 3.35 23.84 1.43
N SER A 128 2.98 24.60 2.46
CA SER A 128 3.79 24.75 3.68
C SER A 128 3.75 23.52 4.61
N GLY A 129 2.87 22.56 4.37
CA GLY A 129 2.77 21.33 5.17
C GLY A 129 3.91 20.36 4.91
N PHE A 130 4.44 20.36 3.68
CA PHE A 130 5.58 19.52 3.30
C PHE A 130 6.87 20.33 3.24
N LYS A 131 7.96 19.74 3.72
CA LYS A 131 9.31 20.31 3.60
C LYS A 131 10.22 19.34 2.91
N PHE A 132 11.08 19.86 2.04
CA PHE A 132 12.18 19.08 1.50
C PHE A 132 13.08 18.58 2.63
N ILE A 133 13.44 17.31 2.56
CA ILE A 133 14.45 16.73 3.44
C ILE A 133 15.82 17.15 2.88
N PRO A 134 16.63 17.91 3.64
CA PRO A 134 17.90 18.40 3.13
C PRO A 134 18.90 17.25 2.96
N ASN A 135 19.75 17.34 1.93
CA ASN A 135 20.77 16.33 1.59
C ASN A 135 20.20 14.94 1.32
N GLU A 136 18.98 14.88 0.78
CA GLU A 136 18.34 13.64 0.36
C GLU A 136 17.63 13.87 -0.99
N HIS A 137 17.66 12.87 -1.85
CA HIS A 137 16.96 12.91 -3.13
C HIS A 137 16.36 11.56 -3.47
N PHE A 138 15.46 11.56 -4.45
CA PHE A 138 14.75 10.39 -4.95
C PHE A 138 15.30 9.99 -6.31
N ASN A 139 15.57 8.70 -6.49
CA ASN A 139 15.99 8.14 -7.78
C ASN A 139 15.57 6.69 -7.89
N THR A 140 14.63 6.37 -8.77
CA THR A 140 14.18 4.99 -8.98
C THR A 140 14.18 4.62 -10.45
N THR A 141 14.38 3.34 -10.72
CA THR A 141 14.22 2.73 -12.05
C THR A 141 13.35 1.50 -11.92
N TYR A 142 12.25 1.46 -12.64
CA TYR A 142 11.35 0.31 -12.67
C TYR A 142 11.86 -0.74 -13.66
N PRO A 143 11.48 -2.03 -13.49
CA PRO A 143 11.93 -3.11 -14.38
C PRO A 143 11.60 -2.91 -15.86
N SER A 144 10.57 -2.11 -16.15
CA SER A 144 10.16 -1.76 -17.51
C SER A 144 11.04 -0.69 -18.17
N GLY A 145 11.93 -0.04 -17.41
CA GLY A 145 12.91 0.93 -17.91
C GLY A 145 12.59 2.38 -17.59
N GLU A 146 11.37 2.70 -17.16
CA GLU A 146 11.06 4.06 -16.70
C GLU A 146 11.86 4.43 -15.45
N ASN A 147 12.37 5.67 -15.47
CA ASN A 147 13.29 6.22 -14.49
C ASN A 147 12.76 7.57 -14.01
N LEU A 148 12.77 7.78 -12.70
CA LEU A 148 12.23 8.98 -12.08
C LEU A 148 13.22 9.49 -11.06
N LYS A 149 13.42 10.81 -11.07
CA LYS A 149 14.30 11.51 -10.14
C LYS A 149 13.56 12.66 -9.49
N GLY A 150 13.96 13.04 -8.28
CA GLY A 150 13.21 14.05 -7.56
C GLY A 150 13.78 14.39 -6.19
N GLY A 151 13.02 15.18 -5.45
CA GLY A 151 13.32 15.49 -4.05
C GLY A 151 12.36 14.77 -3.11
N HIS A 152 12.86 14.34 -1.96
CA HIS A 152 12.03 13.82 -0.87
C HIS A 152 11.39 14.94 -0.07
N LEU A 153 10.10 14.78 0.21
CA LEU A 153 9.31 15.66 1.05
C LEU A 153 8.87 14.93 2.31
N GLY A 154 9.21 15.49 3.45
CA GLY A 154 8.71 15.06 4.75
C GLY A 154 7.48 15.86 5.16
N LEU A 155 6.42 15.16 5.56
CA LEU A 155 5.31 15.70 6.34
C LEU A 155 5.53 15.35 7.81
N TRP A 156 6.04 16.33 8.55
CA TRP A 156 6.46 16.19 9.94
C TRP A 156 5.30 15.87 10.90
N THR A 157 4.07 16.29 10.57
CA THR A 157 2.91 16.13 11.43
C THR A 157 2.42 14.69 11.55
N VAL A 158 2.66 13.85 10.54
CA VAL A 158 2.28 12.42 10.53
C VAL A 158 3.44 11.52 10.10
N ASN A 159 4.68 11.98 10.33
CA ASN A 159 5.93 11.29 10.02
C ASN A 159 5.89 10.47 8.71
N THR A 160 5.42 11.11 7.64
CA THR A 160 5.22 10.49 6.32
C THR A 160 6.12 11.18 5.31
N GLN A 161 6.66 10.41 4.38
CA GLN A 161 7.48 10.94 3.29
C GLN A 161 6.87 10.57 1.94
N ILE A 162 6.92 11.51 1.01
CA ILE A 162 6.61 11.29 -0.42
C ILE A 162 7.69 11.97 -1.26
N ALA A 163 7.94 11.49 -2.47
CA ALA A 163 8.82 12.20 -3.40
C ALA A 163 8.03 13.10 -4.36
N THR A 164 8.65 14.21 -4.78
CA THR A 164 8.20 14.99 -5.93
C THR A 164 9.14 14.82 -7.11
N ILE A 165 8.58 14.43 -8.25
CA ILE A 165 9.38 14.04 -9.42
C ILE A 165 9.66 15.23 -10.33
N ASP A 166 10.93 15.37 -10.68
CA ASP A 166 11.51 16.19 -11.74
C ASP A 166 13.02 15.88 -11.81
N PRO A 167 13.57 15.26 -12.88
CA PRO A 167 12.92 14.85 -14.14
C PRO A 167 12.21 13.47 -14.11
N ALA A 168 11.50 13.15 -15.20
CA ALA A 168 10.82 11.86 -15.40
C ALA A 168 11.02 11.28 -16.81
N ILE A 169 11.40 10.00 -16.89
CA ILE A 169 11.18 9.11 -18.05
C ILE A 169 9.99 8.23 -17.67
N TRP A 170 8.82 8.43 -18.29
CA TRP A 170 7.60 7.73 -17.90
C TRP A 170 6.63 7.55 -19.08
N LEU A 171 6.09 6.34 -19.23
CA LEU A 171 5.03 6.03 -20.20
C LEU A 171 3.66 6.12 -19.50
N GLY A 172 3.17 7.35 -19.33
CA GLY A 172 1.96 7.61 -18.57
C GLY A 172 0.67 7.07 -19.20
N ASP A 173 -0.35 6.95 -18.36
CA ASP A 173 -1.68 6.45 -18.72
C ASP A 173 -2.71 7.57 -19.01
N GLY A 174 -2.27 8.83 -18.97
CA GLY A 174 -3.11 10.02 -19.16
C GLY A 174 -4.05 10.34 -17.98
N THR A 175 -3.96 9.59 -16.88
CA THR A 175 -4.90 9.64 -15.74
C THR A 175 -4.20 9.82 -14.40
N THR A 176 -3.12 9.07 -14.14
CA THR A 176 -2.42 9.05 -12.86
C THR A 176 -1.29 10.06 -12.82
N SER A 177 -1.06 10.63 -11.63
CA SER A 177 -0.04 11.65 -11.39
C SER A 177 1.19 11.10 -10.67
N GLY A 178 1.15 9.81 -10.32
CA GLY A 178 2.24 9.12 -9.65
C GLY A 178 1.83 7.75 -9.15
N LEU A 179 2.49 7.31 -8.08
CA LEU A 179 2.46 5.93 -7.63
C LEU A 179 2.46 5.86 -6.10
N LEU A 180 1.66 4.94 -5.56
CA LEU A 180 1.52 4.59 -4.15
C LEU A 180 2.25 3.27 -3.91
N GLY A 181 3.48 3.36 -3.42
CA GLY A 181 4.28 2.20 -3.04
C GLY A 181 3.79 1.57 -1.75
N LEU A 182 3.66 0.24 -1.74
CA LEU A 182 3.17 -0.57 -0.63
C LEU A 182 4.14 -1.69 -0.21
N ALA A 183 5.31 -1.77 -0.84
CA ALA A 183 6.34 -2.75 -0.48
C ALA A 183 7.10 -2.36 0.81
N TYR A 184 8.07 -3.19 1.18
CA TYR A 184 8.80 -3.05 2.44
C TYR A 184 9.72 -1.81 2.47
N PRO A 185 9.92 -1.19 3.65
CA PRO A 185 10.86 -0.08 3.83
C PRO A 185 12.28 -0.32 3.30
N SER A 186 12.70 -1.59 3.20
CA SER A 186 14.06 -1.96 2.77
C SER A 186 14.38 -1.65 1.31
N ILE A 187 13.39 -1.30 0.49
CA ILE A 187 13.58 -0.99 -0.93
C ILE A 187 13.10 0.41 -1.30
N THR A 188 13.04 1.34 -0.34
CA THR A 188 12.78 2.76 -0.63
C THR A 188 13.93 3.39 -1.40
N ALA A 189 13.63 4.29 -2.32
CA ALA A 189 14.59 4.87 -3.27
C ALA A 189 15.05 6.29 -2.88
N ALA A 190 15.28 6.49 -1.58
CA ALA A 190 15.96 7.68 -1.05
C ALA A 190 17.46 7.46 -0.96
N PHE A 191 18.22 8.48 -1.33
CA PHE A 191 19.68 8.44 -1.34
C PHE A 191 20.26 9.70 -0.71
N ASN A 192 21.39 9.52 -0.02
CA ASN A 192 22.12 10.61 0.63
C ASN A 192 22.82 11.50 -0.41
N GLY A 193 22.77 12.81 -0.21
CA GLY A 193 23.46 13.81 -1.02
C GLY A 193 22.54 14.59 -1.95
N THR A 194 23.14 15.45 -2.76
CA THR A 194 22.43 16.41 -3.65
C THR A 194 22.54 16.08 -5.14
N THR A 195 23.18 14.95 -5.47
CA THR A 195 23.48 14.51 -6.83
C THR A 195 23.23 13.01 -6.96
N PHE A 196 22.84 12.56 -8.14
CA PHE A 196 22.47 11.16 -8.42
C PHE A 196 23.66 10.24 -8.77
N ASP A 197 24.88 10.78 -8.85
CA ASP A 197 26.05 10.08 -9.42
C ASP A 197 26.58 8.93 -8.55
N TYR A 198 26.19 8.92 -7.27
CA TYR A 198 26.69 7.98 -6.26
C TYR A 198 25.58 7.11 -5.65
N ASP A 199 24.44 7.00 -6.32
CA ASP A 199 23.29 6.24 -5.82
C ASP A 199 23.56 4.73 -5.91
N ASN A 200 23.58 4.07 -4.77
CA ASN A 200 23.81 2.62 -4.62
C ASN A 200 23.25 2.13 -3.28
N ALA A 201 23.39 0.83 -3.01
CA ALA A 201 22.88 0.23 -1.78
C ALA A 201 23.51 0.83 -0.51
N GLU A 202 24.74 1.33 -0.59
CA GLU A 202 25.46 1.95 0.54
C GLU A 202 25.02 3.40 0.81
N THR A 203 24.56 4.12 -0.21
CA THR A 203 24.05 5.50 -0.10
C THR A 203 22.53 5.57 0.05
N GLN A 204 21.85 4.44 -0.09
CA GLN A 204 20.41 4.31 0.15
C GLN A 204 20.06 4.63 1.62
N ILE A 205 18.98 5.39 1.81
CA ILE A 205 18.43 5.74 3.12
C ILE A 205 17.06 5.08 3.24
N PRO A 206 16.96 3.94 3.94
CA PRO A 206 15.66 3.36 4.28
C PRO A 206 14.85 4.33 5.15
N TYR A 207 13.59 4.55 4.79
CA TYR A 207 12.64 5.34 5.58
C TYR A 207 11.31 4.59 5.72
N ASP A 208 10.41 5.09 6.56
CA ASP A 208 9.08 4.52 6.72
C ASP A 208 8.14 5.06 5.62
N PRO A 209 7.82 4.29 4.56
CA PRO A 209 6.85 4.71 3.54
C PRO A 209 5.46 4.82 4.16
N ILE A 210 4.51 5.45 3.45
CA ILE A 210 3.15 5.79 3.94
C ILE A 210 2.52 4.65 4.76
N PHE A 211 2.44 3.44 4.21
CA PHE A 211 1.81 2.32 4.90
C PHE A 211 2.55 1.96 6.20
N THR A 212 3.89 1.99 6.18
CA THR A 212 4.72 1.72 7.36
C THR A 212 4.57 2.79 8.43
N ALA A 213 4.60 4.06 8.03
CA ALA A 213 4.37 5.18 8.92
C ALA A 213 3.00 5.06 9.61
N MET A 214 1.95 4.70 8.87
CA MET A 214 0.59 4.56 9.41
C MET A 214 0.49 3.47 10.49
N TYR A 215 1.02 2.26 10.24
CA TYR A 215 0.89 1.19 11.24
C TYR A 215 1.80 1.43 12.46
N LYS A 216 3.00 2.01 12.27
CA LYS A 216 3.89 2.38 13.39
C LYS A 216 3.30 3.47 14.28
N GLN A 217 2.45 4.33 13.71
CA GLN A 217 1.66 5.32 14.45
C GLN A 217 0.35 4.77 15.01
N HIS A 218 0.12 3.45 14.92
CA HIS A 218 -1.11 2.80 15.39
C HIS A 218 -2.40 3.33 14.73
N LEU A 219 -2.30 3.89 13.52
CA LEU A 219 -3.47 4.36 12.77
C LEU A 219 -4.21 3.20 12.09
N ILE A 220 -3.49 2.14 11.75
CA ILE A 220 -4.01 0.90 11.13
C ILE A 220 -3.24 -0.32 11.67
N PRO A 221 -3.85 -1.52 11.65
CA PRO A 221 -3.10 -2.78 11.74
C PRO A 221 -2.06 -2.94 10.61
N PRO A 222 -0.96 -3.69 10.82
CA PRO A 222 0.14 -3.85 9.86
C PRO A 222 -0.19 -4.86 8.75
N ILE A 223 -1.38 -4.77 8.17
CA ILE A 223 -1.83 -5.58 7.04
C ILE A 223 -2.58 -4.69 6.05
N PHE A 224 -2.47 -4.97 4.76
CA PHE A 224 -3.39 -4.45 3.76
C PHE A 224 -3.92 -5.61 2.93
N SER A 225 -5.06 -5.40 2.29
CA SER A 225 -5.61 -6.34 1.32
C SER A 225 -5.99 -5.62 0.04
N LEU A 226 -5.82 -6.31 -1.08
CA LEU A 226 -6.15 -5.80 -2.40
C LEU A 226 -7.13 -6.78 -3.06
N ALA A 227 -8.32 -6.28 -3.39
CA ALA A 227 -9.34 -7.04 -4.10
C ALA A 227 -9.62 -6.36 -5.45
N LEU A 228 -9.25 -7.03 -6.53
CA LEU A 228 -9.41 -6.52 -7.89
C LEU A 228 -10.51 -7.31 -8.59
N SER A 229 -11.65 -6.67 -8.91
CA SER A 229 -12.72 -7.33 -9.67
C SER A 229 -12.32 -7.48 -11.12
N ARG A 230 -12.66 -8.64 -11.68
CA ARG A 230 -12.39 -8.99 -13.09
C ARG A 230 -13.70 -9.30 -13.79
N PRO A 231 -14.56 -8.30 -14.09
CA PRO A 231 -15.75 -8.54 -14.89
C PRO A 231 -15.36 -9.03 -16.28
N SER A 232 -15.92 -10.17 -16.71
CA SER A 232 -15.44 -10.99 -17.83
C SER A 232 -15.50 -10.36 -19.23
N ASN A 233 -15.93 -9.11 -19.39
CA ASN A 233 -15.94 -8.40 -20.69
C ASN A 233 -16.32 -6.90 -20.63
N ARG A 234 -16.52 -6.29 -19.46
CA ARG A 234 -16.92 -4.87 -19.36
C ARG A 234 -16.09 -4.17 -18.29
N ILE A 235 -15.35 -3.13 -18.67
CA ILE A 235 -14.76 -2.19 -17.70
C ILE A 235 -15.93 -1.42 -17.08
N GLY A 236 -16.44 -1.88 -15.94
CA GLY A 236 -17.27 -1.05 -15.07
C GLY A 236 -16.38 -0.07 -14.28
N TYR A 237 -16.90 1.11 -13.99
CA TYR A 237 -16.27 2.05 -13.05
C TYR A 237 -16.49 1.55 -11.62
N GLY A 238 -15.45 1.52 -10.78
CA GLY A 238 -15.54 1.17 -9.35
C GLY A 238 -15.56 -0.33 -9.04
N ASN A 239 -14.48 -1.03 -9.37
CA ASN A 239 -14.46 -2.50 -9.41
C ASN A 239 -13.37 -3.12 -8.52
N GLY A 240 -12.85 -2.44 -7.51
CA GLY A 240 -11.85 -3.03 -6.63
C GLY A 240 -11.69 -2.24 -5.35
N TYR A 241 -10.95 -2.82 -4.41
CA TYR A 241 -10.69 -2.23 -3.12
C TYR A 241 -9.23 -2.41 -2.72
N LEU A 242 -8.62 -1.34 -2.25
CA LEU A 242 -7.45 -1.38 -1.38
C LEU A 242 -7.96 -1.14 0.05
N ALA A 243 -7.83 -2.11 0.93
CA ALA A 243 -8.15 -1.95 2.35
C ALA A 243 -6.87 -1.95 3.18
N LEU A 244 -6.69 -0.90 3.97
CA LEU A 244 -5.60 -0.77 4.92
C LEU A 244 -6.12 -1.21 6.29
N GLY A 245 -5.36 -2.06 6.96
CA GLY A 245 -5.68 -2.55 8.30
C GLY A 245 -6.62 -3.74 8.35
N GLY A 246 -7.03 -4.32 7.22
CA GLY A 246 -7.95 -5.46 7.23
C GLY A 246 -8.44 -5.88 5.85
N LEU A 247 -9.60 -6.53 5.83
CA LEU A 247 -10.25 -7.03 4.61
C LEU A 247 -11.12 -5.94 3.96
N PRO A 248 -11.31 -5.99 2.63
CA PRO A 248 -12.21 -5.07 1.95
C PRO A 248 -13.67 -5.49 2.17
N PRO A 249 -14.65 -4.58 1.99
CA PRO A 249 -16.08 -4.87 2.18
C PRO A 249 -16.65 -5.66 0.99
N ILE A 250 -16.11 -6.85 0.73
CA ILE A 250 -16.58 -7.79 -0.30
C ILE A 250 -17.07 -9.07 0.36
N ALA A 251 -18.11 -9.68 -0.21
CA ALA A 251 -18.55 -10.99 0.22
C ALA A 251 -17.43 -12.00 -0.04
N THR A 252 -16.99 -12.67 1.02
CA THR A 252 -16.12 -13.84 0.94
C THR A 252 -16.98 -15.08 1.10
N GLU A 253 -16.77 -16.08 0.25
CA GLU A 253 -17.41 -17.39 0.44
C GLU A 253 -16.88 -17.99 1.75
N SER A 254 -17.79 -18.43 2.61
CA SER A 254 -17.51 -18.74 4.00
C SER A 254 -16.74 -20.06 4.16
N SER A 255 -15.42 -19.96 4.35
CA SER A 255 -14.64 -20.83 5.25
C SER A 255 -13.28 -20.18 5.55
N LEU A 256 -13.27 -19.25 6.51
CA LEU A 256 -12.03 -18.72 7.07
C LEU A 256 -11.72 -19.51 8.33
N HIS A 257 -10.86 -20.53 8.23
CA HIS A 257 -10.21 -21.08 9.41
C HIS A 257 -8.98 -20.21 9.71
N PRO A 258 -8.71 -19.81 10.97
CA PRO A 258 -7.58 -18.92 11.32
C PRO A 258 -6.17 -19.45 10.96
N SER A 259 -6.07 -20.63 10.36
CA SER A 259 -4.85 -21.28 9.90
C SER A 259 -4.56 -21.10 8.40
N ASP A 260 -5.48 -20.54 7.61
CA ASP A 260 -5.40 -20.62 6.17
C ASP A 260 -4.75 -19.36 5.58
N ASN A 261 -3.45 -19.46 5.29
CA ASN A 261 -2.59 -18.40 4.73
C ASN A 261 -2.87 -18.06 3.24
N PHE A 262 -4.02 -18.44 2.68
CA PHE A 262 -4.35 -18.15 1.28
C PHE A 262 -5.81 -17.73 1.13
N LEU A 263 -6.02 -16.53 0.60
CA LEU A 263 -7.33 -16.01 0.24
C LEU A 263 -7.74 -16.56 -1.14
N TYR A 264 -8.81 -17.34 -1.20
CA TYR A 264 -9.49 -17.66 -2.46
C TYR A 264 -10.67 -16.70 -2.65
N LEU A 265 -10.56 -15.79 -3.63
CA LEU A 265 -11.70 -15.00 -4.11
C LEU A 265 -12.27 -15.68 -5.34
N SER A 266 -13.39 -16.40 -5.21
CA SER A 266 -14.16 -16.89 -6.35
C SER A 266 -15.46 -16.09 -6.46
N SER A 267 -15.71 -15.53 -7.65
CA SER A 267 -16.98 -14.89 -7.98
C SER A 267 -17.96 -15.98 -8.46
N GLN A 268 -18.97 -16.33 -7.67
CA GLN A 268 -20.07 -17.18 -8.12
C GLN A 268 -21.20 -16.31 -8.68
N ARG A 269 -21.53 -16.54 -9.96
CA ARG A 269 -22.76 -16.02 -10.58
C ARG A 269 -23.95 -16.80 -10.01
N HIS A 270 -24.85 -16.11 -9.32
CA HIS A 270 -26.20 -16.65 -9.11
C HIS A 270 -27.00 -16.41 -10.40
N ASN A 271 -27.41 -17.50 -11.04
CA ASN A 271 -28.43 -17.51 -12.10
C ASN A 271 -29.82 -17.29 -11.50
#